data_AF-A0A2V5PKV9-F1
#
_entry.id   AF-A0A2V5PKV9-F1
#
_cell.length_a   1.000
_cell.length_b   1.000
_cell.length_c   1.000
_cell.angle_alpha   90.00
_cell.angle_beta   90.00
_cell.angle_gamma   90.00
#
_symmetry.space_group_name_H-M   'P 1'
#
loop_
_entity.id
_entity.type
_entity.pdbx_description
1 polymer ?
#
loop_
_entity_poly.entity_id
_entity_poly.type
_entity_poly.pdbx_seq_one_letter_code
_entity_poly.pdbx_strand_id
1 'polypeptide(L)'
;MNDRRVPSLSKWPFYVADLLLLGLALWILKHYPHPLPLWPATLMAACVGAAALLGVWPYRMEYQTAVKFAEADGLTSAVSEIRNVQTLGEMIRLATGQWQGVQDQAAKTVSAAKEIAERMAAEARAFADFMHKANDSEKATLRLEIDKLRRGEGQW
;
A
#
# COMPACT_ATOMS: atom_id res chain seq x y z
N MET A 1 -5.00 17.03 -7.44
CA MET A 1 -5.59 17.91 -6.41
C MET A 1 -6.70 18.70 -7.09
N ASN A 2 -7.92 18.16 -7.07
CA ASN A 2 -9.06 18.76 -7.74
C ASN A 2 -9.86 19.50 -6.68
N ASP A 3 -9.89 20.82 -6.75
CA ASP A 3 -10.71 21.71 -5.91
C ASP A 3 -12.20 21.39 -6.14
N ARG A 4 -12.72 20.39 -5.43
CA ARG A 4 -14.15 20.14 -5.34
C ARG A 4 -14.74 21.18 -4.39
N ARG A 5 -14.92 22.40 -4.91
CA ARG A 5 -15.62 23.47 -4.20
C ARG A 5 -17.03 22.98 -3.90
N VAL A 6 -17.34 22.94 -2.60
CA VAL A 6 -18.69 22.72 -2.10
C VAL A 6 -19.61 23.70 -2.85
N PRO A 7 -20.69 23.24 -3.52
CA PRO A 7 -21.59 24.14 -4.22
C PRO A 7 -22.20 25.08 -3.19
N SER A 8 -21.67 26.31 -3.13
CA SER A 8 -22.18 27.34 -2.26
C SER A 8 -23.52 27.77 -2.85
N LEU A 9 -24.61 27.26 -2.26
CA LEU A 9 -25.94 27.79 -2.52
C LEU A 9 -25.88 29.30 -2.26
N SER A 10 -26.14 30.08 -3.30
CA SER A 10 -26.10 31.54 -3.23
C SER A 10 -27.09 31.97 -2.15
N LYS A 11 -26.59 32.60 -1.09
CA LYS A 11 -27.35 33.00 0.12
C LYS A 11 -28.19 34.25 -0.12
N TRP A 12 -27.95 34.93 -1.25
CA TRP A 12 -28.60 36.17 -1.68
C TRP A 12 -30.13 36.13 -1.83
N PRO A 13 -30.80 35.10 -2.40
CA PRO A 13 -32.24 35.13 -2.56
C PRO A 13 -32.98 35.07 -1.22
N PHE A 14 -32.40 34.46 -0.19
CA PHE A 14 -32.97 34.44 1.16
C PHE A 14 -32.84 35.78 1.86
N TYR A 15 -31.68 36.44 1.78
CA TYR A 15 -31.52 37.81 2.29
C TYR A 15 -32.40 38.82 1.55
N VAL A 16 -32.59 38.65 0.23
CA VAL A 16 -33.50 39.49 -0.56
C VAL A 16 -34.95 39.29 -0.13
N ALA A 17 -35.38 38.05 0.13
CA ALA A 17 -36.72 37.76 0.63
C ALA A 17 -36.96 38.36 2.03
N ASP A 18 -35.98 38.25 2.92
CA ASP A 18 -36.01 38.84 4.27
C ASP A 18 -36.12 40.37 4.23
N LEU A 19 -35.29 41.01 3.39
CA LEU A 19 -35.28 42.46 3.22
C LEU A 19 -36.58 42.98 2.61
N LEU A 20 -37.22 42.20 1.73
CA LEU A 20 -38.52 42.52 1.14
C LEU A 20 -39.65 42.41 2.18
N LEU A 21 -39.65 41.37 3.02
CA LEU A 21 -40.60 41.20 4.13
C LEU A 21 -40.47 42.31 5.19
N LEU A 22 -39.25 42.68 5.58
CA LEU A 22 -39.00 43.80 6.50
C LEU A 22 -39.40 45.15 5.87
N GLY A 23 -39.18 45.32 4.58
CA GLY A 23 -39.65 46.48 3.82
C GLY A 23 -41.18 46.62 3.83
N LEU A 24 -41.89 45.50 3.65
CA LEU A 24 -43.36 45.46 3.75
C LEU A 24 -43.84 45.81 5.17
N ALA A 25 -43.17 45.29 6.21
CA ALA A 25 -43.51 45.61 7.61
C ALA A 25 -43.32 47.11 7.92
N LEU A 26 -42.22 47.71 7.48
CA LEU A 26 -41.97 49.15 7.63
C LEU A 26 -42.97 50.00 6.84
N TRP A 27 -43.40 49.52 5.67
CA TRP A 27 -44.40 50.23 4.86
C TRP A 27 -45.77 50.25 5.55
N ILE A 28 -46.20 49.12 6.12
CA ILE A 28 -47.43 49.03 6.93
C ILE A 28 -47.36 50.00 8.13
N LEU A 29 -46.20 50.11 8.78
CA LEU A 29 -46.00 50.97 9.95
C LEU A 29 -46.04 52.48 9.60
N LYS A 30 -45.60 52.84 8.38
CA LYS A 30 -45.68 54.23 7.88
C LYS A 30 -47.06 54.64 7.37
N HIS A 31 -47.87 53.71 6.86
CA HIS A 31 -49.16 54.03 6.23
C HIS A 31 -50.36 54.03 7.20
N TYR A 32 -50.21 53.46 8.41
CA TYR A 32 -51.29 53.41 9.41
C TYR A 32 -51.09 54.42 10.56
N PRO A 33 -52.05 55.33 10.84
CA PRO A 33 -52.02 56.17 12.03
C PRO A 33 -52.41 55.38 13.29
N HIS A 34 -51.77 55.70 14.42
CA HIS A 34 -52.00 55.06 15.72
C HIS A 34 -53.39 55.48 16.27
N PRO A 35 -54.18 54.59 16.89
CA PRO A 35 -53.84 53.25 17.38
C PRO A 35 -54.07 52.13 16.35
N LEU A 36 -53.11 51.20 16.27
CA LEU A 36 -53.16 50.10 15.30
C LEU A 36 -54.28 49.10 15.62
N PRO A 37 -55.17 48.77 14.66
CA PRO A 37 -56.10 47.66 14.80
C PRO A 37 -55.36 46.33 14.90
N LEU A 38 -55.97 45.33 15.55
CA LEU A 38 -55.37 44.02 15.83
C LEU A 38 -54.91 43.27 14.57
N TRP A 39 -55.57 43.50 13.44
CA TRP A 39 -55.31 42.78 12.18
C TRP A 39 -53.95 43.11 11.52
N PRO A 40 -53.57 44.39 11.29
CA PRO A 40 -52.23 44.71 10.79
C PRO A 40 -51.12 44.35 11.78
N ALA A 41 -51.40 44.33 13.09
CA ALA A 41 -50.43 43.93 14.11
C ALA A 41 -50.06 42.44 14.01
N THR A 42 -51.03 41.55 13.80
CA THR A 42 -50.75 40.10 13.61
C THR A 42 -50.04 39.82 12.29
N LEU A 43 -50.38 40.56 11.23
CA LEU A 43 -49.76 40.43 9.91
C LEU A 43 -48.29 40.87 9.92
N MET A 44 -47.97 41.93 10.66
CA MET A 44 -46.60 42.38 10.92
C MET A 44 -45.81 41.35 11.73
N ALA A 45 -46.40 40.81 12.81
CA ALA A 45 -45.77 39.76 13.61
C ALA A 45 -45.49 38.49 12.79
N ALA A 46 -46.41 38.10 11.91
CA ALA A 46 -46.23 36.97 11.00
C ALA A 46 -45.12 37.23 9.97
N CYS A 47 -45.01 38.47 9.44
CA CYS A 47 -43.95 38.89 8.52
C CYS A 47 -42.56 38.76 9.15
N VAL A 48 -42.40 39.27 10.38
CA VAL A 48 -41.13 39.21 11.13
C VAL A 48 -40.79 37.77 11.54
N GLY A 49 -41.80 36.97 11.91
CA GLY A 49 -41.60 35.55 12.21
C GLY A 49 -41.15 34.75 10.99
N ALA A 50 -41.75 35.00 9.82
CA ALA A 50 -41.36 34.34 8.57
C ALA A 50 -39.96 34.75 8.12
N ALA A 51 -39.62 36.04 8.23
CA ALA A 51 -38.27 36.58 8.02
C ALA A 51 -37.20 35.84 8.86
N ALA A 52 -37.44 35.74 10.19
CA ALA A 52 -36.53 35.04 11.10
C ALA A 52 -36.38 33.55 10.76
N LEU A 53 -37.46 32.86 10.40
CA LEU A 53 -37.42 31.44 10.01
C LEU A 53 -36.66 31.23 8.69
N LEU A 54 -36.86 32.11 7.71
CA LEU A 54 -36.16 32.06 6.42
C LEU A 54 -34.66 32.38 6.58
N GLY A 55 -34.27 33.27 7.50
CA GLY A 55 -32.86 33.55 7.80
C GLY A 55 -32.10 32.36 8.40
N VAL A 56 -32.78 31.49 9.15
CA VAL A 56 -32.18 30.31 9.81
C VAL A 56 -32.13 29.09 8.88
N TRP A 57 -33.05 28.99 7.91
CA TRP A 57 -33.13 27.86 6.97
C TRP A 57 -31.85 27.57 6.15
N PRO A 58 -31.15 28.55 5.57
CA PRO A 58 -29.95 28.28 4.77
C PRO A 58 -28.81 27.65 5.59
N TYR A 59 -28.69 27.99 6.88
CA TYR A 59 -27.68 27.41 7.76
C TYR A 59 -27.85 25.90 7.91
N ARG A 60 -29.09 25.39 8.05
CA ARG A 60 -29.33 23.93 8.17
C ARG A 60 -28.95 23.15 6.91
N MET A 61 -29.16 23.71 5.72
CA MET A 61 -28.82 23.07 4.46
C MET A 61 -27.30 22.99 4.27
N GLU A 62 -26.57 24.04 4.65
CA GLU A 62 -25.10 24.09 4.58
C GLU A 62 -24.45 23.02 5.46
N TYR A 63 -24.94 22.83 6.69
CA TYR A 63 -24.48 21.74 7.57
C TYR A 63 -24.74 20.36 6.98
N GLN A 64 -25.90 20.12 6.36
CA GLN A 64 -26.20 18.82 5.75
C GLN A 64 -25.32 18.53 4.53
N THR A 65 -25.01 19.54 3.72
CA THR A 65 -24.09 19.37 2.58
C THR A 65 -22.65 19.15 3.03
N ALA A 66 -22.21 19.84 4.09
CA ALA A 66 -20.86 19.69 4.64
C ALA A 66 -20.66 18.29 5.26
N VAL A 67 -21.64 17.79 6.01
CA VAL A 67 -21.59 16.45 6.62
C VAL A 67 -21.55 15.35 5.54
N LYS A 68 -22.42 15.42 4.53
CA LYS A 68 -22.44 14.44 3.43
C LYS A 68 -21.14 14.42 2.62
N PHE A 69 -20.49 15.57 2.48
CA PHE A 69 -19.20 15.65 1.79
C PHE A 69 -18.07 15.04 2.64
N ALA A 70 -18.03 15.33 3.93
CA ALA A 70 -17.07 14.73 4.87
C ALA A 70 -17.24 13.21 4.97
N GLU A 71 -18.47 12.70 4.98
CA GLU A 71 -18.77 11.25 4.94
C GLU A 71 -18.28 10.61 3.64
N ALA A 72 -18.49 11.26 2.49
CA ALA A 72 -18.04 10.74 1.19
C ALA A 72 -16.52 10.71 1.05
N ASP A 73 -15.82 11.72 1.58
CA ASP A 73 -14.35 11.76 1.60
C ASP A 73 -13.78 10.69 2.54
N GLY A 74 -14.38 10.52 3.73
CA GLY A 74 -14.03 9.46 4.67
C GLY A 74 -14.21 8.06 4.06
N LEU A 75 -15.33 7.83 3.36
CA LEU A 75 -15.60 6.56 2.69
C LEU A 75 -14.63 6.29 1.54
N THR A 76 -14.29 7.33 0.76
CA THR A 76 -13.32 7.22 -0.33
C THR A 76 -11.92 6.89 0.19
N SER A 77 -11.49 7.54 1.27
CA SER A 77 -10.21 7.26 1.92
C SER A 77 -10.16 5.82 2.42
N ALA A 78 -11.19 5.36 3.14
CA ALA A 78 -11.27 4.00 3.65
C ALA A 78 -11.23 2.96 2.51
N VAL A 79 -11.94 3.19 1.39
CA VAL A 79 -11.89 2.31 0.23
C VAL A 79 -10.50 2.29 -0.41
N SER A 80 -9.81 3.44 -0.48
CA SER A 80 -8.45 3.50 -1.02
C SER A 80 -7.45 2.71 -0.15
N GLU A 81 -7.62 2.77 1.16
CA GLU A 81 -6.77 2.08 2.12
C GLU A 81 -7.01 0.56 2.08
N ILE A 82 -8.26 0.13 1.99
CA ILE A 82 -8.62 -1.29 1.79
C ILE A 82 -7.99 -1.83 0.50
N ARG A 83 -8.03 -1.08 -0.60
CA ARG A 83 -7.39 -1.50 -1.86
C ARG A 83 -5.88 -1.65 -1.70
N ASN A 84 -5.23 -0.71 -1.03
CA ASN A 84 -3.79 -0.78 -0.80
C ASN A 84 -3.41 -2.02 0.04
N VAL A 85 -4.17 -2.32 1.09
CA VAL A 85 -3.98 -3.52 1.91
C VAL A 85 -4.18 -4.80 1.10
N GLN A 86 -5.19 -4.85 0.22
CA GLN A 86 -5.41 -5.99 -0.68
C GLN A 86 -4.23 -6.19 -1.64
N THR A 87 -3.74 -5.12 -2.25
CA THR A 87 -2.56 -5.18 -3.13
C THR A 87 -1.32 -5.65 -2.38
N LEU A 88 -1.08 -5.15 -1.16
CA LEU A 88 0.03 -5.62 -0.33
C LEU A 88 -0.09 -7.12 0.00
N GLY A 89 -1.30 -7.58 0.33
CA GLY A 89 -1.58 -9.00 0.57
C GLY A 89 -1.29 -9.88 -0.64
N GLU A 90 -1.62 -9.41 -1.85
CA GLU A 90 -1.32 -10.12 -3.09
C GLU A 90 0.19 -10.20 -3.36
N MET A 91 0.92 -9.10 -3.15
CA MET A 91 2.38 -9.08 -3.25
C MET A 91 3.04 -10.05 -2.26
N ILE A 92 2.56 -10.10 -1.01
CA ILE A 92 3.05 -11.03 -0.01
C ILE A 92 2.80 -12.48 -0.44
N ARG A 93 1.60 -12.80 -0.95
CA ARG A 93 1.29 -14.15 -1.46
C ARG A 93 2.21 -14.55 -2.61
N LEU A 94 2.44 -13.65 -3.57
CA LEU A 94 3.35 -13.89 -4.69
C LEU A 94 4.79 -14.11 -4.22
N ALA A 95 5.29 -13.24 -3.34
CA ALA A 95 6.63 -13.37 -2.76
C ALA A 95 6.79 -14.67 -1.96
N THR A 96 5.76 -15.07 -1.21
CA THR A 96 5.75 -16.34 -0.46
C THR A 96 5.76 -17.55 -1.39
N GLY A 97 5.01 -17.50 -2.50
CA GLY A 97 5.06 -18.54 -3.53
C GLY A 97 6.43 -18.67 -4.19
N GLN A 98 7.09 -17.55 -4.48
CA GLN A 98 8.46 -17.54 -5.01
C GLN A 98 9.49 -18.07 -3.99
N TRP A 99 9.31 -17.77 -2.70
CA TRP A 99 10.19 -18.25 -1.64
C TRP A 99 10.26 -19.78 -1.56
N GLN A 100 9.12 -20.46 -1.74
CA GLN A 100 9.08 -21.93 -1.78
C GLN A 100 9.94 -22.48 -2.94
N GLY A 101 9.88 -21.84 -4.12
CA GLY A 101 10.71 -22.20 -5.26
C GLY A 101 12.20 -21.97 -5.02
N VAL A 102 12.56 -20.87 -4.34
CA VAL A 102 13.95 -20.60 -3.93
C VAL A 102 14.44 -21.65 -2.94
N GLN A 103 13.60 -22.05 -1.99
CA GLN A 103 13.96 -23.09 -1.00
C GLN A 103 14.21 -24.45 -1.67
N ASP A 104 13.35 -24.85 -2.60
CA ASP A 104 13.53 -26.11 -3.36
C ASP A 104 14.82 -26.07 -4.21
N GLN A 105 15.11 -24.94 -4.87
CA GLN A 105 16.32 -24.77 -5.67
C GLN A 105 17.58 -24.76 -4.80
N ALA A 106 17.53 -24.12 -3.63
CA ALA A 106 18.61 -24.14 -2.66
C ALA A 106 18.88 -25.57 -2.16
N ALA A 107 17.84 -26.33 -1.83
CA ALA A 107 17.97 -27.73 -1.40
C ALA A 107 18.63 -28.59 -2.49
N LYS A 108 18.20 -28.46 -3.75
CA LYS A 108 18.83 -29.15 -4.90
C LYS A 108 20.29 -28.76 -5.08
N THR A 109 20.61 -27.48 -4.95
CA THR A 109 21.99 -26.97 -5.07
C THR A 109 22.89 -27.54 -3.98
N VAL A 110 22.42 -27.59 -2.74
CA VAL A 110 23.16 -28.19 -1.62
C VAL A 110 23.37 -29.69 -1.86
N SER A 111 22.35 -30.40 -2.34
CA SER A 111 22.48 -31.82 -2.67
C SER A 111 23.52 -32.06 -3.77
N ALA A 112 23.49 -31.26 -4.84
CA ALA A 112 24.46 -31.36 -5.92
C ALA A 112 25.88 -31.03 -5.45
N ALA A 113 26.05 -30.00 -4.63
CA ALA A 113 27.33 -29.65 -4.04
C ALA A 113 27.90 -30.78 -3.16
N LYS A 114 27.03 -31.45 -2.39
CA LYS A 114 27.41 -32.61 -1.58
C LYS A 114 27.88 -33.78 -2.46
N GLU A 115 27.18 -34.08 -3.54
CA GLU A 115 27.59 -35.12 -4.49
C GLU A 115 28.95 -34.80 -5.13
N ILE A 116 29.17 -33.55 -5.54
CA ILE A 116 30.46 -33.11 -6.09
C ILE A 116 31.57 -33.29 -5.05
N ALA A 117 31.34 -32.91 -3.80
CA ALA A 117 32.33 -33.09 -2.74
C ALA A 117 32.66 -34.57 -2.48
N GLU A 118 31.65 -35.44 -2.49
CA GLU A 118 31.84 -36.89 -2.34
C GLU A 118 32.65 -37.48 -3.50
N ARG A 119 32.36 -37.06 -4.74
CA ARG A 119 33.13 -37.46 -5.93
C ARG A 119 34.57 -36.97 -5.87
N MET A 120 34.80 -35.71 -5.51
CA MET A 120 36.15 -35.16 -5.33
C MET A 120 36.93 -35.93 -4.26
N ALA A 121 36.29 -36.28 -3.14
CA ALA A 121 36.93 -37.07 -2.09
C ALA A 121 37.27 -38.50 -2.57
N ALA A 122 36.41 -39.11 -3.37
CA ALA A 122 36.65 -40.41 -3.98
C ALA A 122 37.82 -40.36 -4.99
N GLU A 123 37.84 -39.36 -5.87
CA GLU A 123 38.92 -39.13 -6.83
C GLU A 123 40.25 -38.86 -6.13
N ALA A 124 40.26 -38.05 -5.06
CA ALA A 124 41.47 -37.78 -4.29
C ALA A 124 42.05 -39.07 -3.66
N ARG A 125 41.21 -39.96 -3.14
CA ARG A 125 41.64 -41.28 -2.64
C ARG A 125 42.18 -42.16 -3.76
N ALA A 126 41.46 -42.24 -4.89
CA ALA A 126 41.88 -43.02 -6.04
C ALA A 126 43.23 -42.53 -6.60
N PHE A 127 43.45 -41.22 -6.62
CA PHE A 127 44.71 -40.61 -7.04
C PHE A 127 45.85 -40.94 -6.07
N ALA A 128 45.59 -40.88 -4.75
CA ALA A 128 46.58 -41.29 -3.74
C ALA A 128 46.98 -42.77 -3.89
N ASP A 129 46.00 -43.66 -4.07
CA ASP A 129 46.24 -45.09 -4.29
C ASP A 129 47.02 -45.34 -5.58
N PHE A 130 46.72 -44.61 -6.65
CA PHE A 130 47.45 -44.68 -7.92
C PHE A 130 48.91 -44.25 -7.73
N MET A 131 49.17 -43.12 -7.05
CA MET A 131 50.53 -42.64 -6.78
C MET A 131 51.33 -43.61 -5.90
N HIS A 132 50.69 -44.23 -4.90
CA HIS A 132 51.34 -45.28 -4.09
C HIS A 132 51.76 -46.47 -4.95
N LYS A 133 50.85 -47.00 -5.78
CA LYS A 133 51.15 -48.12 -6.68
C LYS A 133 52.23 -47.79 -7.70
N ALA A 134 52.20 -46.58 -8.27
CA ALA A 134 53.21 -46.12 -9.23
C ALA A 134 54.59 -45.99 -8.58
N ASN A 135 54.69 -45.44 -7.38
CA ASN A 135 55.95 -45.36 -6.64
C ASN A 135 56.51 -46.74 -6.29
N ASP A 136 55.65 -47.68 -5.90
CA ASP A 136 56.06 -49.05 -5.59
C ASP A 136 56.54 -49.80 -6.84
N SER A 137 55.88 -49.60 -7.99
CA SER A 137 56.29 -50.19 -9.27
C SER A 137 57.59 -49.58 -9.81
N GLU A 138 57.78 -48.27 -9.68
CA GLU A 138 59.04 -47.59 -10.03
C GLU A 138 60.19 -48.09 -9.15
N LYS A 139 59.99 -48.18 -7.83
CA LYS A 139 61.00 -48.74 -6.92
C LYS A 139 61.34 -50.20 -7.25
N ALA A 140 60.34 -51.02 -7.57
CA ALA A 140 60.58 -52.40 -7.99
C ALA A 140 61.40 -52.46 -9.29
N THR A 141 61.07 -51.60 -10.26
CA THR A 141 61.81 -51.49 -11.53
C THR A 141 63.24 -51.02 -11.29
N LEU A 142 63.45 -49.98 -10.48
CA LEU A 142 64.79 -49.47 -10.13
C LEU A 142 65.63 -50.52 -9.40
N ARG A 143 65.04 -51.32 -8.51
CA ARG A 143 65.75 -52.44 -7.86
C ARG A 143 66.22 -53.47 -8.87
N LEU A 144 65.38 -53.82 -9.85
CA LEU A 144 65.76 -54.74 -10.91
C LEU A 144 66.88 -54.15 -11.78
N GLU A 145 66.87 -52.85 -12.06
CA GLU A 145 67.95 -52.18 -12.78
C GLU A 145 69.26 -52.17 -12.00
N ILE A 146 69.23 -51.88 -10.69
CA ILE A 146 70.41 -51.95 -9.82
C ILE A 146 70.98 -53.38 -9.78
N ASP A 147 70.13 -54.39 -9.62
CA ASP A 147 70.57 -55.79 -9.61
C ASP A 147 71.18 -56.23 -10.95
N LYS A 148 70.65 -55.73 -12.07
CA LYS A 148 71.24 -55.96 -13.40
C LYS A 148 72.62 -55.32 -13.50
N LEU A 149 72.77 -54.07 -13.08
CA LEU A 149 74.06 -53.36 -13.10
C LEU A 149 75.10 -54.08 -12.24
N ARG A 150 74.72 -54.50 -11.02
CA ARG A 150 75.61 -55.24 -10.10
C ARG A 150 76.07 -56.59 -10.67
N ARG A 151 75.19 -57.31 -11.39
CA ARG A 151 75.58 -58.55 -12.08
C ARG A 151 76.51 -58.28 -13.26
N GLY A 152 76.34 -57.16 -13.95
CA GLY A 152 77.24 -56.70 -15.01
C GLY A 152 78.63 -56.38 -14.48
N GLU A 153 78.75 -55.72 -13.33
CA GLU A 153 80.03 -55.40 -12.68
C GLU A 153 80.81 -56.64 -12.22
N GLY A 154 80.13 -57.72 -11.82
CA GLY A 154 80.77 -58.96 -11.38
C GLY A 154 81.27 -59.88 -12.51
N GLN A 155 81.07 -59.52 -13.77
CA GLN A 155 81.50 -60.29 -14.95
C GLN A 155 82.69 -59.66 -15.70
N TRP A 156 83.30 -58.60 -15.14
CA TRP A 156 84.57 -58.02 -15.56
C TRP A 156 85.69 -58.39 -14.57
#